data_AF-A0A4V0I464-F1
#
_entry.id   AF-A0A4V0I464-F1
#
_cell.length_a   1.000
_cell.length_b   1.000
_cell.length_c   1.000
_cell.angle_alpha   90.00
_cell.angle_beta   90.00
_cell.angle_gamma   90.00
#
_symmetry.space_group_name_H-M   'P 1'
#
loop_
_entity.id
_entity.type
_entity.pdbx_description
1 polymer ?
#
loop_
_entity_poly.entity_id
_entity_poly.type
_entity_poly.pdbx_seq_one_letter_code
_entity_poly.pdbx_strand_id
1 'polypeptide(L)'
;MDGRPIDWLPDSFSRSPAWRMLRAAHRLKEKVPADPHIDDKWVDVAQRLLRTTGPSFASDAVRAANDLWVADQPARWHLEAQLLTTRPFAEVAAACVLAPPVVEAYHQLFFDVRPRLHASDWVLHLAVRSNPINDFAGPQPAGVWKYMGFMGGPLALDIVVAVTSDRPLPSWLRETFVTNPAFEEQRLRLKTKLSVAALTAKSASQLGSVLDLSEQLHDLEVAAGLKVVEEEPFFPAVGEFLAALGRLANISPKAPAKAAPSQRTSMKRSRNSPQPTESGGTRRE
;
A
#
# COMPACT_ATOMS: atom_id res chain seq x y z
N MET A 1 -6.55 7.92 18.38
CA MET A 1 -5.91 8.43 17.15
C MET A 1 -5.70 9.93 17.33
N ASP A 2 -4.47 10.37 17.57
CA ASP A 2 -4.16 11.81 17.57
C ASP A 2 -3.92 12.27 16.13
N GLY A 3 -4.99 12.69 15.45
CA GLY A 3 -4.92 13.20 14.07
C GLY A 3 -4.55 14.67 14.06
N ARG A 4 -3.45 15.04 13.39
CA ARG A 4 -3.10 16.44 13.15
C ARG A 4 -4.10 17.04 12.16
N PRO A 5 -4.37 18.35 12.17
CA PRO A 5 -5.26 18.98 11.19
C PRO A 5 -4.94 18.64 9.72
N ILE A 6 -3.65 18.53 9.39
CA ILE A 6 -3.19 18.15 8.06
C ILE A 6 -3.68 16.75 7.63
N ASP A 7 -4.05 15.87 8.55
CA ASP A 7 -4.50 14.52 8.23
C ASP A 7 -6.00 14.49 7.84
N TRP A 8 -6.75 15.57 8.04
CA TRP A 8 -8.20 15.59 7.78
C TRP A 8 -8.76 16.85 7.11
N LEU A 9 -7.99 17.93 6.95
CA LEU A 9 -8.45 19.11 6.21
C LEU A 9 -8.73 18.80 4.73
N PRO A 10 -9.81 19.34 4.12
CA PRO A 10 -10.23 19.01 2.76
C PRO A 10 -9.13 19.14 1.71
N ASP A 11 -8.37 20.24 1.75
CA ASP A 11 -7.33 20.61 0.78
C ASP A 11 -5.93 20.09 1.15
N SER A 12 -5.83 19.27 2.19
CA SER A 12 -4.53 18.73 2.57
C SER A 12 -4.07 17.66 1.58
N PHE A 13 -2.84 17.85 1.08
CA PHE A 13 -2.11 16.84 0.33
C PHE A 13 -1.89 15.57 1.17
N SER A 14 -1.72 15.69 2.49
CA SER A 14 -1.51 14.55 3.38
C SER A 14 -2.80 14.04 4.04
N ARG A 15 -3.99 14.44 3.53
CA ARG A 15 -5.27 13.98 4.08
C ARG A 15 -5.34 12.46 4.03
N SER A 16 -5.61 11.84 5.18
CA SER A 16 -5.72 10.40 5.35
C SER A 16 -6.96 9.83 4.64
N PRO A 17 -6.92 8.59 4.12
CA PRO A 17 -8.13 7.88 3.70
C PRO A 17 -9.20 7.78 4.79
N ALA A 18 -8.80 7.77 6.08
CA ALA A 18 -9.71 7.71 7.22
C ALA A 18 -10.03 9.10 7.82
N TRP A 19 -9.98 10.16 7.01
CA TRP A 19 -10.03 11.54 7.51
C TRP A 19 -11.30 11.85 8.32
N ARG A 20 -12.44 11.27 7.99
CA ARG A 20 -13.70 11.49 8.73
C ARG A 20 -13.62 11.00 10.17
N MET A 21 -13.01 9.83 10.37
CA MET A 21 -12.77 9.28 11.71
C MET A 21 -11.78 10.15 12.50
N LEU A 22 -10.73 10.66 11.85
CA LEU A 22 -9.77 11.57 12.48
C LEU A 22 -10.42 12.90 12.86
N ARG A 23 -11.23 13.48 11.97
CA ARG A 23 -11.98 14.72 12.22
C ARG A 23 -12.99 14.54 13.35
N ALA A 24 -13.75 13.46 13.36
CA ALA A 24 -14.70 13.15 14.43
C ALA A 24 -14.00 12.97 15.78
N ALA A 25 -12.87 12.27 15.82
CA ALA A 25 -12.07 12.11 17.03
C ALA A 25 -11.54 13.45 17.55
N HIS A 26 -11.04 14.31 16.66
CA HIS A 26 -10.58 15.65 17.00
C HIS A 26 -11.71 16.51 17.61
N ARG A 27 -12.91 16.52 17.00
CA ARG A 27 -14.08 17.24 17.55
C ARG A 27 -14.45 16.77 18.95
N LEU A 28 -14.38 15.46 19.22
CA LEU A 28 -14.66 14.91 20.55
C LEU A 28 -13.63 15.33 21.59
N LYS A 29 -12.34 15.29 21.22
CA LYS A 29 -11.22 15.62 22.11
C LYS A 29 -11.22 17.10 22.48
N GLU A 30 -11.29 17.97 21.47
CA GLU A 30 -11.15 19.43 21.63
C GLU A 30 -12.49 20.13 21.93
N LYS A 31 -13.61 19.39 21.92
CA LYS A 31 -14.97 19.91 22.14
C LYS A 31 -15.35 21.05 21.18
N VAL A 32 -14.84 21.00 19.95
CA VAL A 32 -15.09 22.01 18.91
C VAL A 32 -16.46 21.80 18.28
N PRO A 33 -17.24 22.87 18.00
CA PRO A 33 -18.52 22.77 17.29
C PRO A 33 -18.36 22.18 15.88
N ALA A 34 -19.47 21.78 15.25
CA ALA A 34 -19.46 21.38 13.85
C ALA A 34 -19.10 22.57 12.95
N ASP A 35 -18.24 22.33 11.97
CA ASP A 35 -17.92 23.27 10.90
C ASP A 35 -18.58 22.80 9.60
N PRO A 36 -19.62 23.49 9.08
CA PRO A 36 -20.35 23.05 7.90
C PRO A 36 -19.52 23.02 6.61
N HIS A 37 -18.33 23.64 6.58
CA HIS A 37 -17.43 23.59 5.42
C HIS A 37 -16.56 22.33 5.39
N ILE A 38 -16.40 21.66 6.53
CA ILE A 38 -15.52 20.48 6.68
C ILE A 38 -16.32 19.24 7.05
N ASP A 39 -17.31 19.40 7.93
CA ASP A 39 -18.06 18.31 8.54
C ASP A 39 -19.27 17.94 7.66
N ASP A 40 -19.16 16.79 6.99
CA ASP A 40 -20.28 16.19 6.28
C ASP A 40 -21.08 15.23 7.19
N LYS A 41 -22.19 14.70 6.67
CA LYS A 41 -23.05 13.73 7.38
C LYS A 41 -22.29 12.50 7.90
N TRP A 42 -21.19 12.12 7.26
CA TRP A 42 -20.40 10.95 7.64
C TRP A 42 -19.44 11.25 8.78
N VAL A 43 -19.02 12.50 8.98
CA VAL A 43 -18.33 12.93 10.22
C VAL A 43 -19.24 12.77 11.44
N ASP A 44 -20.54 13.08 11.32
CA ASP A 44 -21.48 12.88 12.42
C ASP A 44 -21.76 11.39 12.68
N VAL A 45 -21.77 10.55 11.63
CA VAL A 45 -21.80 9.08 11.78
C VAL A 45 -20.55 8.58 12.50
N ALA A 46 -19.36 9.02 12.08
CA ALA A 46 -18.09 8.69 12.73
C ALA A 46 -18.07 9.13 14.20
N GLN A 47 -18.59 10.32 14.51
CA GLN A 47 -18.64 10.82 15.87
C GLN A 47 -19.59 9.99 16.75
N ARG A 48 -20.76 9.61 16.23
CA ARG A 48 -21.68 8.69 16.93
C ARG A 48 -21.03 7.34 17.18
N LEU A 49 -20.34 6.78 16.20
CA LEU A 49 -19.61 5.53 16.32
C LEU A 49 -18.55 5.61 17.44
N LEU A 50 -17.79 6.71 17.52
CA LEU A 50 -16.76 6.91 18.54
C LEU A 50 -17.32 7.15 19.96
N ARG A 51 -18.51 7.75 20.08
CA ARG A 51 -19.17 7.97 21.39
C ARG A 51 -19.83 6.72 21.95
N THR A 52 -20.26 5.81 21.08
CA THR A 52 -21.12 4.70 21.48
C THR A 52 -20.26 3.53 21.94
N THR A 53 -20.17 3.33 23.25
CA THR A 53 -19.76 2.05 23.85
C THR A 53 -20.98 1.13 23.93
N GLY A 54 -21.44 0.60 22.79
CA GLY A 54 -22.57 -0.35 22.76
C GLY A 54 -23.33 -0.48 21.43
N PRO A 55 -24.28 -1.41 21.32
CA PRO A 55 -24.93 -1.78 20.06
C PRO A 55 -26.00 -0.80 19.53
N SER A 56 -26.36 0.27 20.25
CA SER A 56 -27.71 0.83 20.15
C SER A 56 -27.97 1.94 19.11
N PHE A 57 -27.00 2.43 18.32
CA PHE A 57 -27.26 3.64 17.49
C PHE A 57 -26.65 3.69 16.08
N ALA A 58 -25.75 2.79 15.71
CA ALA A 58 -25.23 2.72 14.34
C ALA A 58 -26.11 1.79 13.50
N SER A 59 -26.33 2.11 12.22
CA SER A 59 -26.97 1.16 11.30
C SER A 59 -26.15 -0.13 11.23
N ASP A 60 -26.80 -1.23 10.90
CA ASP A 60 -26.14 -2.54 10.81
C ASP A 60 -24.94 -2.51 9.87
N ALA A 61 -25.02 -1.74 8.79
CA ALA A 61 -23.93 -1.54 7.85
C ALA A 61 -22.71 -0.82 8.44
N VAL A 62 -22.93 0.23 9.25
CA VAL A 62 -21.85 0.96 9.93
C VAL A 62 -21.18 0.09 10.98
N ARG A 63 -21.95 -0.72 11.71
CA ARG A 63 -21.38 -1.69 12.68
C ARG A 63 -20.51 -2.73 11.97
N ALA A 64 -21.03 -3.36 10.91
CA ALA A 64 -20.26 -4.33 10.13
C ALA A 64 -18.99 -3.73 9.51
N ALA A 65 -19.03 -2.49 9.02
CA ALA A 65 -17.86 -1.79 8.52
C ALA A 65 -16.82 -1.52 9.63
N ASN A 66 -17.27 -1.16 10.83
CA ASN A 66 -16.39 -0.99 11.98
C ASN A 66 -15.78 -2.32 12.43
N ASP A 67 -16.56 -3.40 12.43
CA ASP A 67 -16.06 -4.74 12.77
C ASP A 67 -14.97 -5.17 11.79
N LEU A 68 -15.15 -4.92 10.48
CA LEU A 68 -14.12 -5.13 9.46
C LEU A 68 -12.87 -4.26 9.69
N TRP A 69 -13.03 -3.02 10.13
CA TRP A 69 -11.91 -2.11 10.39
C TRP A 69 -11.07 -2.57 11.60
N VAL A 70 -11.74 -2.98 12.67
CA VAL A 70 -11.11 -3.47 13.90
C VAL A 70 -10.48 -4.85 13.71
N ALA A 71 -11.12 -5.70 12.90
CA ALA A 71 -10.58 -6.98 12.50
C ALA A 71 -9.35 -6.80 11.59
N ASP A 72 -8.16 -7.09 12.10
CA ASP A 72 -6.96 -7.19 11.26
C ASP A 72 -6.95 -8.54 10.52
N GLN A 73 -7.82 -8.65 9.50
CA GLN A 73 -8.08 -9.89 8.78
C GLN A 73 -7.94 -9.71 7.26
N PRO A 74 -7.62 -10.79 6.50
CA PRO A 74 -7.52 -10.76 5.04
C PRO A 74 -8.75 -10.19 4.32
N ALA A 75 -9.94 -10.32 4.90
CA ALA A 75 -11.17 -9.74 4.34
C ALA A 75 -11.08 -8.21 4.21
N ARG A 76 -10.50 -7.54 5.22
CA ARG A 76 -10.28 -6.09 5.21
C ARG A 76 -9.29 -5.69 4.12
N TRP A 77 -8.18 -6.42 4.00
CA TRP A 77 -7.14 -6.15 3.02
C TRP A 77 -7.68 -6.30 1.58
N HIS A 78 -8.49 -7.34 1.35
CA HIS A 78 -9.14 -7.56 0.06
C HIS A 78 -10.12 -6.43 -0.28
N LEU A 79 -10.95 -5.99 0.68
CA LEU A 79 -11.88 -4.87 0.49
C LEU A 79 -11.15 -3.56 0.14
N GLU A 80 -10.10 -3.21 0.89
CA GLU A 80 -9.31 -2.00 0.62
C GLU A 80 -8.66 -2.07 -0.77
N ALA A 81 -8.16 -3.23 -1.19
CA ALA A 81 -7.61 -3.41 -2.53
C ALA A 81 -8.68 -3.26 -3.64
N GLN A 82 -9.87 -3.84 -3.46
CA GLN A 82 -10.97 -3.70 -4.42
C GLN A 82 -11.48 -2.25 -4.51
N LEU A 83 -11.48 -1.50 -3.39
CA LEU A 83 -11.86 -0.08 -3.36
C LEU A 83 -10.89 0.85 -4.12
N LEU A 84 -9.65 0.41 -4.36
CA LEU A 84 -8.67 1.11 -5.18
C LEU A 84 -8.88 0.93 -6.69
N THR A 85 -9.74 -0.01 -7.08
CA THR A 85 -10.16 -0.17 -8.48
C THR A 85 -11.26 0.84 -8.84
N THR A 86 -11.58 0.93 -10.14
CA THR A 86 -12.71 1.74 -10.63
C THR A 86 -14.06 1.02 -10.56
N ARG A 87 -14.13 -0.22 -10.07
CA ARG A 87 -15.38 -1.01 -9.97
C ARG A 87 -16.44 -0.25 -9.16
N PRO A 88 -17.73 -0.28 -9.51
CA PRO A 88 -18.82 0.22 -8.66
C PRO A 88 -18.88 -0.50 -7.29
N PHE A 89 -19.48 0.12 -6.26
CA PHE A 89 -19.59 -0.49 -4.94
C PHE A 89 -20.32 -1.83 -4.94
N ALA A 90 -21.32 -2.02 -5.81
CA ALA A 90 -22.05 -3.29 -5.92
C ALA A 90 -21.14 -4.44 -6.38
N GLU A 91 -20.23 -4.18 -7.32
CA GLU A 91 -19.27 -5.18 -7.80
C GLU A 91 -18.20 -5.49 -6.74
N VAL A 92 -17.71 -4.45 -6.04
CA VAL A 92 -16.80 -4.64 -4.90
C VAL A 92 -17.45 -5.48 -3.81
N ALA A 93 -18.72 -5.20 -3.51
CA ALA A 93 -19.49 -5.95 -2.53
C ALA A 93 -19.63 -7.43 -2.91
N ALA A 94 -19.94 -7.73 -4.18
CA ALA A 94 -19.99 -9.10 -4.68
C ALA A 94 -18.63 -9.80 -4.57
N ALA A 95 -17.54 -9.14 -4.97
CA ALA A 95 -16.19 -9.70 -4.90
C ALA A 95 -15.72 -9.98 -3.45
N CYS A 96 -16.16 -9.17 -2.49
CA CYS A 96 -15.83 -9.33 -1.07
C CYS A 96 -16.85 -10.14 -0.27
N VAL A 97 -17.95 -10.61 -0.89
CA VAL A 97 -19.07 -11.29 -0.21
C VAL A 97 -19.65 -10.42 0.92
N LEU A 98 -19.85 -9.14 0.64
CA LEU A 98 -20.40 -8.14 1.56
C LEU A 98 -21.68 -7.52 0.99
N ALA A 99 -22.47 -6.89 1.85
CA ALA A 99 -23.59 -6.07 1.39
C ALA A 99 -23.08 -4.71 0.86
N PRO A 100 -23.63 -4.16 -0.25
CA PRO A 100 -23.19 -2.86 -0.77
C PRO A 100 -23.19 -1.71 0.24
N PRO A 101 -24.18 -1.58 1.15
CA PRO A 101 -24.14 -0.55 2.19
C PRO A 101 -22.96 -0.68 3.16
N VAL A 102 -22.44 -1.89 3.40
CA VAL A 102 -21.26 -2.11 4.24
C VAL A 102 -20.01 -1.58 3.54
N VAL A 103 -19.87 -1.86 2.25
CA VAL A 103 -18.76 -1.35 1.43
C VAL A 103 -18.77 0.17 1.37
N GLU A 104 -19.95 0.78 1.15
CA GLU A 104 -20.08 2.23 1.17
C GLU A 104 -19.71 2.81 2.54
N ALA A 105 -20.26 2.27 3.64
CA ALA A 105 -19.93 2.73 4.98
C ALA A 105 -18.43 2.60 5.28
N TYR A 106 -17.81 1.50 4.86
CA TYR A 106 -16.37 1.28 5.03
C TYR A 106 -15.54 2.32 4.26
N HIS A 107 -15.87 2.54 2.98
CA HIS A 107 -15.23 3.57 2.17
C HIS A 107 -15.37 4.96 2.83
N GLN A 108 -16.58 5.35 3.22
CA GLN A 108 -16.84 6.68 3.72
C GLN A 108 -16.14 6.96 5.07
N LEU A 109 -16.13 5.98 5.97
CA LEU A 109 -15.56 6.15 7.31
C LEU A 109 -14.06 5.90 7.37
N PHE A 110 -13.59 4.83 6.72
CA PHE A 110 -12.24 4.28 6.98
C PHE A 110 -11.30 4.37 5.79
N PHE A 111 -11.82 4.48 4.56
CA PHE A 111 -10.99 4.34 3.35
C PHE A 111 -11.51 5.15 2.16
N ASP A 112 -11.64 6.47 2.34
CA ASP A 112 -12.14 7.41 1.35
C ASP A 112 -11.07 7.75 0.31
N VAL A 113 -10.91 6.85 -0.67
CA VAL A 113 -9.87 6.89 -1.69
C VAL A 113 -10.39 7.26 -3.08
N ARG A 114 -11.67 6.98 -3.37
CA ARG A 114 -12.22 7.13 -4.74
C ARG A 114 -12.10 8.53 -5.33
N PRO A 115 -12.34 9.62 -4.57
CA PRO A 115 -12.17 10.98 -5.10
C PRO A 115 -10.74 11.31 -5.52
N ARG A 116 -9.74 10.51 -5.11
CA ARG A 116 -8.31 10.78 -5.30
C ARG A 116 -7.58 9.69 -6.09
N LEU A 117 -8.29 8.77 -6.77
CA LEU A 117 -7.64 7.71 -7.56
C LEU A 117 -6.77 8.26 -8.70
N HIS A 118 -7.00 9.48 -9.18
CA HIS A 118 -6.17 10.13 -10.19
C HIS A 118 -4.86 10.71 -9.63
N ALA A 119 -4.73 10.84 -8.30
CA ALA A 119 -3.54 11.36 -7.64
C ALA A 119 -2.61 10.21 -7.26
N SER A 120 -1.92 9.62 -8.23
CA SER A 120 -1.13 8.39 -8.05
C SER A 120 -0.13 8.45 -6.89
N ASP A 121 0.61 9.54 -6.75
CA ASP A 121 1.56 9.71 -5.65
C ASP A 121 0.87 9.67 -4.28
N TRP A 122 -0.31 10.28 -4.18
CA TRP A 122 -1.14 10.25 -2.97
C TRP A 122 -1.61 8.83 -2.66
N VAL A 123 -2.13 8.11 -3.66
CA VAL A 123 -2.65 6.75 -3.49
C VAL A 123 -1.54 5.80 -3.07
N LEU A 124 -0.40 5.84 -3.77
CA LEU A 124 0.76 5.01 -3.46
C LEU A 124 1.29 5.31 -2.06
N HIS A 125 1.43 6.59 -1.71
CA HIS A 125 1.99 6.98 -0.42
C HIS A 125 1.04 6.72 0.77
N LEU A 126 -0.25 7.02 0.65
CA LEU A 126 -1.18 7.02 1.79
C LEU A 126 -2.15 5.84 1.85
N ALA A 127 -2.66 5.38 0.70
CA ALA A 127 -3.66 4.31 0.65
C ALA A 127 -3.00 2.93 0.54
N VAL A 128 -2.09 2.76 -0.43
CA VAL A 128 -1.27 1.56 -0.62
C VAL A 128 -0.20 1.47 0.47
N ARG A 129 0.34 2.63 0.90
CA ARG A 129 1.48 2.74 1.81
C ARG A 129 2.72 2.03 1.27
N SER A 130 2.90 2.08 -0.05
CA SER A 130 4.15 1.69 -0.71
C SER A 130 5.18 2.78 -0.43
N ASN A 131 6.24 2.43 0.29
CA ASN A 131 7.41 3.28 0.45
C ASN A 131 8.62 2.48 -0.08
N PRO A 132 9.50 3.10 -0.88
CA PRO A 132 10.71 2.46 -1.41
C PRO A 132 11.57 1.73 -0.37
N ILE A 133 11.46 2.11 0.90
CA ILE A 133 12.26 1.57 2.00
C ILE A 133 11.50 0.53 2.84
N ASN A 134 10.17 0.44 2.70
CA ASN A 134 9.31 -0.12 3.76
C ASN A 134 8.48 -1.35 3.35
N ASP A 135 8.85 -2.04 2.26
CA ASP A 135 8.31 -3.37 1.90
C ASP A 135 6.77 -3.44 1.84
N PHE A 136 6.12 -2.34 1.43
CA PHE A 136 4.72 -2.01 1.77
C PHE A 136 4.47 -2.04 3.29
N ALA A 137 4.11 -0.91 3.88
CA ALA A 137 3.93 -0.87 5.34
C ALA A 137 2.74 -1.75 5.78
N GLY A 138 3.01 -2.95 6.33
CA GLY A 138 2.00 -3.83 6.93
C GLY A 138 2.27 -5.33 6.76
N PRO A 139 1.35 -6.19 7.25
CA PRO A 139 1.40 -7.62 7.00
C PRO A 139 1.23 -7.91 5.50
N GLN A 140 2.11 -8.72 4.94
CA GLN A 140 1.94 -9.25 3.60
C GLN A 140 0.87 -10.36 3.61
N PRO A 141 0.00 -10.44 2.57
CA PRO A 141 0.10 -9.79 1.26
C PRO A 141 -0.69 -8.47 1.09
N ALA A 142 -1.09 -7.79 2.17
CA ALA A 142 -2.05 -6.66 2.09
C ALA A 142 -1.59 -5.51 1.18
N GLY A 143 -0.31 -5.13 1.28
CA GLY A 143 0.26 -4.05 0.49
C GLY A 143 0.30 -4.37 -1.00
N VAL A 144 0.69 -5.60 -1.35
CA VAL A 144 0.73 -6.08 -2.73
C VAL A 144 -0.68 -6.13 -3.33
N TRP A 145 -1.69 -6.57 -2.57
CA TRP A 145 -3.07 -6.55 -3.06
C TRP A 145 -3.53 -5.13 -3.40
N LYS A 146 -3.29 -4.16 -2.52
CA LYS A 146 -3.62 -2.76 -2.80
C LYS A 146 -2.89 -2.21 -4.01
N TYR A 147 -1.60 -2.50 -4.13
CA TYR A 147 -0.78 -2.09 -5.27
C TYR A 147 -1.34 -2.65 -6.57
N MET A 148 -1.67 -3.95 -6.60
CA MET A 148 -2.21 -4.61 -7.79
C MET A 148 -3.62 -4.12 -8.12
N GLY A 149 -4.47 -3.87 -7.13
CA GLY A 149 -5.78 -3.26 -7.34
C GLY A 149 -5.70 -1.87 -7.95
N PHE A 150 -4.73 -1.06 -7.53
CA PHE A 150 -4.55 0.29 -8.05
C PHE A 150 -3.85 0.33 -9.42
N MET A 151 -2.70 -0.34 -9.55
CA MET A 151 -1.85 -0.28 -10.76
C MET A 151 -2.28 -1.26 -11.84
N GLY A 152 -2.64 -2.49 -11.47
CA GLY A 152 -3.04 -3.56 -12.39
C GLY A 152 -4.55 -3.67 -12.60
N GLY A 153 -5.34 -2.96 -11.78
CA GLY A 153 -6.79 -2.99 -11.84
C GLY A 153 -7.41 -4.30 -11.33
N PRO A 154 -8.72 -4.47 -11.54
CA PRO A 154 -9.50 -5.52 -10.90
C PRO A 154 -9.10 -6.95 -11.30
N LEU A 155 -8.78 -7.19 -12.58
CA LEU A 155 -8.44 -8.55 -13.06
C LEU A 155 -7.10 -9.02 -12.49
N ALA A 156 -6.09 -8.15 -12.48
CA ALA A 156 -4.79 -8.45 -11.90
C ALA A 156 -4.90 -8.71 -10.39
N LEU A 157 -5.73 -7.93 -9.69
CA LEU A 157 -6.04 -8.15 -8.28
C LEU A 157 -6.66 -9.53 -8.03
N ASP A 158 -7.68 -9.91 -8.81
CA ASP A 158 -8.37 -11.19 -8.64
C ASP A 158 -7.39 -12.38 -8.79
N ILE A 159 -6.44 -12.29 -9.72
CA ILE A 159 -5.37 -13.28 -9.89
C ILE A 159 -4.45 -13.32 -8.67
N VAL A 160 -3.91 -12.17 -8.27
CA VAL A 160 -2.94 -12.10 -7.17
C VAL A 160 -3.55 -12.58 -5.86
N VAL A 161 -4.79 -12.21 -5.56
CA VAL A 161 -5.52 -12.70 -4.39
C VAL A 161 -5.69 -14.22 -4.47
N ALA A 162 -6.07 -14.76 -5.63
CA ALA A 162 -6.23 -16.20 -5.81
C ALA A 162 -4.91 -16.96 -5.59
N VAL A 163 -3.80 -16.48 -6.16
CA VAL A 163 -2.49 -17.12 -6.02
C VAL A 163 -1.96 -17.04 -4.58
N THR A 164 -2.02 -15.86 -3.96
CA THR A 164 -1.45 -15.63 -2.62
C THR A 164 -2.31 -16.20 -1.49
N SER A 165 -3.60 -16.45 -1.74
CA SER A 165 -4.50 -17.12 -0.80
C SER A 165 -4.72 -18.60 -1.11
N ASP A 166 -3.97 -19.16 -2.08
CA ASP A 166 -4.10 -20.53 -2.57
C ASP A 166 -5.54 -20.94 -2.96
N ARG A 167 -6.29 -20.00 -3.53
CA ARG A 167 -7.66 -20.22 -4.04
C ARG A 167 -7.61 -20.62 -5.52
N PRO A 168 -8.67 -21.26 -6.05
CA PRO A 168 -8.81 -21.47 -7.48
C PRO A 168 -8.72 -20.16 -8.25
N LEU A 169 -8.07 -20.18 -9.43
CA LEU A 169 -8.05 -19.01 -10.31
C LEU A 169 -9.46 -18.66 -10.80
N PRO A 170 -9.73 -17.38 -11.11
CA PRO A 170 -11.01 -16.97 -11.68
C PRO A 170 -11.38 -17.79 -12.92
N SER A 171 -12.68 -18.13 -13.07
CA SER A 171 -13.15 -18.98 -14.18
C SER A 171 -12.79 -18.39 -15.54
N TRP A 172 -12.99 -17.09 -15.71
CA TRP A 172 -12.67 -16.36 -16.95
C TRP A 172 -11.21 -16.55 -17.38
N LEU A 173 -10.28 -16.74 -16.43
CA LEU A 173 -8.88 -16.97 -16.73
C LEU A 173 -8.59 -18.45 -16.99
N ARG A 174 -9.19 -19.35 -16.21
CA ARG A 174 -9.03 -20.79 -16.42
C ARG A 174 -9.56 -21.24 -17.79
N GLU A 175 -10.60 -20.57 -18.29
CA GLU A 175 -11.15 -20.78 -19.63
C GLU A 175 -10.16 -20.40 -20.76
N THR A 176 -9.12 -19.61 -20.47
CA THR A 176 -8.08 -19.26 -21.45
C THR A 176 -6.99 -20.32 -21.60
N PHE A 177 -6.92 -21.30 -20.69
CA PHE A 177 -5.92 -22.35 -20.73
C PHE A 177 -6.39 -23.49 -21.65
N VAL A 178 -5.92 -23.49 -22.90
CA VAL A 178 -6.42 -24.39 -23.95
C VAL A 178 -5.55 -25.64 -24.10
N THR A 179 -4.24 -25.51 -24.00
CA THR A 179 -3.31 -26.56 -24.45
C THR A 179 -3.04 -27.57 -23.34
N ASN A 180 -2.72 -27.08 -22.14
CA ASN A 180 -2.45 -27.92 -20.98
C ASN A 180 -2.86 -27.13 -19.72
N PRO A 181 -4.15 -27.19 -19.33
CA PRO A 181 -4.69 -26.33 -18.29
C PRO A 181 -3.96 -26.41 -16.96
N ALA A 182 -3.59 -27.62 -16.54
CA ALA A 182 -2.88 -27.84 -15.30
C ALA A 182 -1.48 -27.20 -15.32
N PHE A 183 -0.74 -27.38 -16.42
CA PHE A 183 0.58 -26.78 -16.57
C PHE A 183 0.52 -25.26 -16.67
N GLU A 184 -0.38 -24.71 -17.49
CA GLU A 184 -0.55 -23.27 -17.70
C GLU A 184 -0.95 -22.56 -16.39
N GLU A 185 -1.85 -23.15 -15.61
CA GLU A 185 -2.21 -22.65 -14.28
C GLU A 185 -1.01 -22.66 -13.32
N GLN A 186 -0.24 -23.76 -13.23
CA GLN A 186 0.92 -23.84 -12.34
C GLN A 186 2.02 -22.84 -12.74
N ARG A 187 2.26 -22.69 -14.05
CA ARG A 187 3.17 -21.69 -14.60
C ARG A 187 2.76 -20.27 -14.20
N LEU A 188 1.48 -19.92 -14.37
CA LEU A 188 0.96 -18.61 -13.98
C LEU A 188 1.10 -18.37 -12.47
N ARG A 189 0.75 -19.37 -11.64
CA ARG A 189 0.89 -19.30 -10.18
C ARG A 189 2.34 -19.04 -9.79
N LEU A 190 3.29 -19.75 -10.40
CA LEU A 190 4.72 -19.58 -10.13
C LEU A 190 5.20 -18.18 -10.52
N LYS A 191 4.89 -17.72 -11.75
CA LYS A 191 5.23 -16.36 -12.20
C LYS A 191 4.67 -15.30 -11.25
N THR A 192 3.39 -15.42 -10.88
CA THR A 192 2.74 -14.49 -9.95
C THR A 192 3.43 -14.51 -8.57
N LYS A 193 3.79 -15.69 -8.04
CA LYS A 193 4.54 -15.81 -6.78
C LYS A 193 5.91 -15.13 -6.85
N LEU A 194 6.63 -15.29 -7.96
CA LEU A 194 7.90 -14.60 -8.18
C LEU A 194 7.71 -13.08 -8.24
N SER A 195 6.68 -12.58 -8.92
CA SER A 195 6.38 -11.15 -8.96
C SER A 195 6.03 -10.57 -7.60
N VAL A 196 5.22 -11.28 -6.82
CA VAL A 196 4.90 -10.92 -5.43
C VAL A 196 6.19 -10.90 -4.60
N ALA A 197 7.03 -11.93 -4.70
CA ALA A 197 8.29 -12.00 -3.98
C ALA A 197 9.26 -10.86 -4.35
N ALA A 198 9.30 -10.46 -5.63
CA ALA A 198 10.09 -9.33 -6.09
C ALA A 198 9.56 -8.00 -5.53
N LEU A 199 8.23 -7.82 -5.52
CA LEU A 199 7.57 -6.64 -4.94
C LEU A 199 7.79 -6.54 -3.43
N THR A 200 7.90 -7.67 -2.73
CA THR A 200 8.10 -7.73 -1.28
C THR A 200 9.55 -8.05 -0.86
N ALA A 201 10.52 -7.83 -1.76
CA ALA A 201 11.92 -8.07 -1.44
C ALA A 201 12.42 -6.98 -0.48
N LYS A 202 12.96 -7.39 0.67
CA LYS A 202 13.46 -6.47 1.73
C LYS A 202 14.89 -6.01 1.50
N SER A 203 15.60 -6.62 0.55
CA SER A 203 16.98 -6.31 0.23
C SER A 203 17.27 -6.53 -1.24
N ALA A 204 18.31 -5.87 -1.74
CA ALA A 204 18.83 -6.10 -3.09
C ALA A 204 19.25 -7.56 -3.31
N SER A 205 19.76 -8.24 -2.27
CA SER A 205 20.11 -9.67 -2.36
C SER A 205 18.90 -10.57 -2.53
N GLN A 206 17.81 -10.33 -1.79
CA GLN A 206 16.56 -11.07 -1.94
C GLN A 206 15.95 -10.84 -3.32
N LEU A 207 15.95 -9.58 -3.78
CA LEU A 207 15.49 -9.25 -5.13
C LEU A 207 16.33 -9.97 -6.18
N GLY A 208 17.66 -9.95 -6.04
CA GLY A 208 18.57 -10.68 -6.92
C GLY A 208 18.22 -12.17 -7.02
N SER A 209 18.03 -12.86 -5.89
CA SER A 209 17.64 -14.27 -5.90
C SER A 209 16.29 -14.54 -6.56
N VAL A 210 15.32 -13.62 -6.44
CA VAL A 210 14.02 -13.75 -7.13
C VAL A 210 14.18 -13.55 -8.63
N LEU A 211 15.03 -12.61 -9.06
CA LEU A 211 15.33 -12.38 -10.47
C LEU A 211 16.05 -13.59 -11.09
N ASP A 212 17.03 -14.17 -10.38
CA ASP A 212 17.74 -15.39 -10.83
C ASP A 212 16.76 -16.56 -11.03
N LEU A 213 15.80 -16.75 -10.11
CA LEU A 213 14.76 -17.78 -10.25
C LEU A 213 13.82 -17.50 -11.42
N SER A 214 13.51 -16.23 -11.68
CA SER A 214 12.69 -15.84 -12.83
C SER A 214 13.41 -16.10 -14.16
N GLU A 215 14.72 -15.86 -14.22
CA GLU A 215 15.56 -16.16 -15.38
C GLU A 215 15.65 -17.68 -15.62
N GLN A 216 15.90 -18.46 -14.56
CA GLN A 216 15.90 -19.93 -14.65
C GLN A 216 14.55 -20.50 -15.14
N LEU A 217 13.43 -19.93 -14.67
CA LEU A 217 12.12 -20.32 -15.17
C LEU A 217 11.98 -20.02 -16.68
N HIS A 218 12.44 -18.84 -17.12
CA HIS A 218 12.43 -18.47 -18.53
C HIS A 218 13.27 -19.43 -19.38
N ASP A 219 14.49 -19.75 -18.96
CA ASP A 219 15.37 -20.69 -19.66
C ASP A 219 14.74 -22.09 -19.77
N LEU A 220 14.08 -22.56 -18.70
CA LEU A 220 13.36 -23.84 -18.72
C LEU A 220 12.18 -23.82 -19.69
N GLU A 221 11.44 -22.71 -19.76
CA GLU A 221 10.33 -22.55 -20.72
C GLU A 221 10.84 -22.59 -22.17
N VAL A 222 11.93 -21.90 -22.46
CA VAL A 222 12.58 -21.89 -23.78
C VAL A 222 13.10 -23.30 -24.13
N ALA A 223 13.80 -23.97 -23.20
CA ALA A 223 14.31 -25.33 -23.40
C ALA A 223 13.19 -26.37 -23.62
N ALA A 224 12.02 -26.16 -23.00
CA ALA A 224 10.84 -26.99 -23.21
C ALA A 224 10.12 -26.72 -24.54
N GLY A 225 10.61 -25.79 -25.37
CA GLY A 225 9.99 -25.41 -26.64
C GLY A 225 8.64 -24.71 -26.45
N LEU A 226 8.35 -24.20 -25.26
CA LEU A 226 7.18 -23.38 -25.04
C LEU A 226 7.40 -22.07 -25.78
N LYS A 227 6.51 -21.77 -26.74
CA LYS A 227 6.53 -20.45 -27.38
C LYS A 227 6.34 -19.42 -26.28
N VAL A 228 7.38 -18.65 -26.01
CA VAL A 228 7.26 -17.39 -25.28
C VAL A 228 6.37 -16.55 -26.16
N VAL A 229 5.06 -16.56 -25.89
CA VAL A 229 4.14 -15.66 -26.57
C VAL A 229 4.56 -14.28 -26.09
N GLU A 230 5.28 -13.54 -26.94
CA GLU A 230 5.72 -12.15 -26.65
C GLU A 230 4.51 -11.26 -26.30
N GLU A 231 3.31 -11.70 -26.68
CA GLU A 231 2.02 -11.11 -26.33
C GLU A 231 1.24 -12.04 -25.38
N GLU A 232 1.68 -12.24 -24.13
CA GLU A 232 0.73 -12.70 -23.10
C GLU A 232 -0.23 -11.52 -22.84
N PRO A 233 -1.51 -11.55 -23.28
CA PRO A 233 -2.36 -10.36 -23.33
C PRO A 233 -2.68 -9.77 -21.95
N PHE A 234 -2.44 -10.53 -20.87
CA PHE A 234 -2.74 -10.12 -19.51
C PHE A 234 -1.48 -9.81 -18.66
N PHE A 235 -0.27 -10.10 -19.16
CA PHE A 235 0.97 -10.03 -18.40
C PHE A 235 2.17 -9.27 -19.03
N PRO A 236 2.05 -8.40 -20.08
CA PRO A 236 3.20 -7.62 -20.52
C PRO A 236 3.75 -6.80 -19.35
N ALA A 237 2.83 -6.24 -18.54
CA ALA A 237 3.15 -5.43 -17.39
C ALA A 237 4.01 -6.14 -16.35
N VAL A 238 3.88 -7.45 -16.13
CA VAL A 238 4.66 -8.16 -15.10
C VAL A 238 6.04 -8.55 -15.60
N GLY A 239 6.13 -9.06 -16.83
CA GLY A 239 7.43 -9.34 -17.47
C GLY A 239 8.23 -8.05 -17.66
N GLU A 240 7.60 -6.99 -18.18
CA GLU A 240 8.19 -5.67 -18.30
C GLU A 240 8.55 -5.06 -16.95
N PHE A 241 7.73 -5.28 -15.91
CA PHE A 241 8.01 -4.81 -14.56
C PHE A 241 9.21 -5.52 -13.96
N LEU A 242 9.29 -6.86 -14.02
CA LEU A 242 10.46 -7.62 -13.55
C LEU A 242 11.72 -7.23 -14.35
N ALA A 243 11.59 -7.05 -15.67
CA ALA A 243 12.68 -6.55 -16.51
C ALA A 243 13.09 -5.11 -16.13
N ALA A 244 12.13 -4.24 -15.80
CA ALA A 244 12.40 -2.89 -15.33
C ALA A 244 13.09 -2.88 -13.96
N LEU A 245 12.69 -3.76 -13.05
CA LEU A 245 13.35 -3.94 -11.75
C LEU A 245 14.79 -4.45 -11.92
N GLY A 246 15.02 -5.40 -12.83
CA GLY A 246 16.38 -5.86 -13.17
C GLY A 246 17.27 -4.74 -13.68
N ARG A 247 16.74 -3.85 -14.54
CA ARG A 247 17.46 -2.65 -15.00
C ARG A 247 17.83 -1.71 -13.86
N LEU A 248 16.94 -1.51 -12.88
CA LEU A 248 17.20 -0.68 -11.70
C LEU A 248 18.21 -1.30 -10.74
N ALA A 249 18.15 -2.62 -10.52
CA ALA A 249 19.12 -3.34 -9.68
C ALA A 249 20.55 -3.26 -10.24
N ASN A 250 20.69 -3.21 -11.57
CA ASN A 250 21.97 -3.02 -12.25
C ASN A 250 22.52 -1.58 -12.14
N ILE A 251 21.70 -0.60 -11.74
CA ILE A 251 22.16 0.73 -11.29
C ILE A 251 22.61 0.61 -9.83
N SER A 252 23.49 -0.35 -9.54
CA SER A 252 24.13 -0.41 -8.25
C SER A 252 25.00 0.85 -8.12
N PRO A 253 24.86 1.64 -7.04
CA PRO A 253 25.69 2.83 -6.85
C PRO A 253 27.14 2.35 -6.84
N LYS A 254 27.86 2.65 -7.94
CA LYS A 254 29.28 2.36 -8.10
C LYS A 254 29.94 2.84 -6.82
N ALA A 255 30.38 1.90 -5.98
CA ALA A 255 30.93 2.20 -4.67
C ALA A 255 31.90 3.37 -4.85
N PRO A 256 31.73 4.49 -4.11
CA PRO A 256 32.52 5.68 -4.34
C PRO A 256 33.98 5.24 -4.38
N ALA A 257 34.61 5.45 -5.55
CA ALA A 257 35.97 5.04 -5.78
C ALA A 257 36.78 5.50 -4.57
N LYS A 258 37.37 4.55 -3.82
CA LYS A 258 38.14 4.84 -2.60
C LYS A 258 38.96 6.09 -2.88
N ALA A 259 38.55 7.20 -2.26
CA ALA A 259 39.23 8.47 -2.48
C ALA A 259 40.70 8.23 -2.18
N ALA A 260 41.56 8.47 -3.17
CA ALA A 260 42.99 8.39 -2.97
C ALA A 260 43.35 9.19 -1.71
N PRO A 261 44.25 8.68 -0.85
CA PRO A 261 44.59 9.34 0.40
C PRO A 261 45.01 10.79 0.12
N SER A 262 44.13 11.73 0.48
CA SER A 262 44.41 13.16 0.42
C SER A 262 45.61 13.41 1.33
N GLN A 263 46.73 13.80 0.71
CA GLN A 263 47.92 14.26 1.42
C GLN A 263 47.51 15.47 2.25
N ARG A 264 47.33 15.23 3.55
CA ARG A 264 46.96 16.21 4.56
C ARG A 264 48.15 17.13 4.79
N THR A 265 48.20 18.26 4.08
CA THR A 265 49.13 19.35 4.38
C THR A 265 48.80 19.90 5.78
N SER A 266 49.77 19.76 6.67
CA SER A 266 49.75 20.25 8.05
C SER A 266 49.76 21.78 8.05
N MET A 267 48.59 22.40 8.23
CA MET A 267 48.49 23.81 8.60
C MET A 267 48.29 23.92 10.10
N LYS A 268 49.37 24.29 10.80
CA LYS A 268 49.36 24.76 12.19
C LYS A 268 48.39 25.93 12.33
N ARG A 269 47.22 25.71 12.95
CA ARG A 269 46.32 26.78 13.37
C ARG A 269 46.45 26.98 14.88
N SER A 270 47.10 28.08 15.22
CA SER A 270 47.26 28.61 16.59
C SER A 270 45.89 28.76 17.26
N ARG A 271 45.72 28.18 18.45
CA ARG A 271 44.56 28.37 19.33
C ARG A 271 44.88 29.51 20.30
N ASN A 272 44.22 30.65 20.12
CA ASN A 272 43.97 31.61 21.19
C ASN A 272 42.62 31.27 21.82
N SER A 273 42.63 30.93 23.11
CA SER A 273 41.44 30.74 23.94
C SER A 273 41.18 32.01 24.75
N PRO A 274 39.96 32.58 24.74
CA PRO A 274 39.52 33.50 25.78
C PRO A 274 38.86 32.73 26.94
N GLN A 275 39.19 33.14 28.17
CA GLN A 275 38.61 32.65 29.42
C GLN A 275 37.11 33.00 29.56
N PRO A 276 36.32 32.19 30.29
CA PRO A 276 34.99 32.57 30.74
C PRO A 276 35.07 33.45 32.00
N THR A 277 34.48 34.63 31.93
CA THR A 277 34.15 35.47 33.09
C THR A 277 32.90 34.93 33.79
N GLU A 278 33.06 34.58 35.07
CA GLU A 278 31.99 34.42 36.04
C GLU A 278 31.18 35.73 36.19
N SER A 279 29.86 35.63 36.27
CA SER A 279 29.02 36.67 36.87
C SER A 279 27.78 36.02 37.45
N GLY A 280 27.71 36.00 38.78
CA GLY A 280 26.57 35.50 39.54
C GLY A 280 25.34 36.41 39.45
N GLY A 281 24.20 35.84 39.83
CA GLY A 281 22.93 36.54 39.93
C GLY A 281 22.05 35.86 40.98
N THR A 282 22.22 36.30 42.22
CA THR A 282 21.45 35.97 43.42
C THR A 282 20.10 36.72 43.44
N ARG A 283 19.13 36.21 44.22
CA ARG A 283 17.87 36.82 44.71
C ARG A 283 16.68 36.82 43.73
N ARG A 284 15.41 36.65 44.15
CA ARG A 284 14.78 36.84 45.48
C ARG A 284 13.37 36.23 45.54
N GLU A 285 13.01 35.82 46.77
CA GLU A 285 11.69 35.92 47.45
C GLU A 285 10.50 35.10 46.96
#